data_AF-A0A662PT45-F1
#
_entry.id   AF-A0A662PT45-F1
#
_cell.length_a   1.000
_cell.length_b   1.000
_cell.length_c   1.000
_cell.angle_alpha   90.00
_cell.angle_beta   90.00
_cell.angle_gamma   90.00
#
_symmetry.space_group_name_H-M   'P 1'
#
loop_
_entity.id
_entity.type
_entity.pdbx_description
1 polymer ?
#
loop_
_entity_poly.entity_id
_entity_poly.type
_entity_poly.pdbx_seq_one_letter_code
_entity_poly.pdbx_strand_id
1 'polypeptide(L)'
;VLFIDEVHLLDIEAYSFLNAAMESELAPIMIFASNRGITRVRGTDITSPHGIPLDMLDRMLIISTRPYTKDEIRKILEIRAREEGVKISKEAMDKLTEIGVQSTLRYAVQLLTPSYETAKAEGRDEVSVKDVDRALSLFSDVKRSVEELNKWKEKFMY
;
A
#
# COMPACT_ATOMS: atom_id res chain seq x y z
N VAL A 1 -4.56 -16.03 -14.55
CA VAL A 1 -4.93 -15.61 -13.19
C VAL A 1 -5.58 -14.25 -13.30
N LEU A 2 -6.77 -14.08 -12.72
CA LEU A 2 -7.45 -12.79 -12.58
C LEU A 2 -7.21 -12.27 -11.17
N PHE A 3 -6.53 -11.13 -11.02
CA PHE A 3 -6.31 -10.49 -9.72
C PHE A 3 -7.14 -9.21 -9.62
N ILE A 4 -7.97 -9.12 -8.59
CA ILE A 4 -8.79 -7.94 -8.30
C ILE A 4 -8.42 -7.43 -6.91
N ASP A 5 -7.77 -6.27 -6.89
CA ASP A 5 -7.47 -5.55 -5.65
C ASP A 5 -8.67 -4.70 -5.22
N GLU A 6 -8.74 -4.38 -3.92
CA GLU A 6 -9.80 -3.59 -3.32
C GLU A 6 -11.23 -4.08 -3.66
N VAL A 7 -11.43 -5.40 -3.64
CA VAL A 7 -12.68 -6.05 -4.09
C VAL A 7 -13.95 -5.52 -3.40
N HIS A 8 -13.81 -5.02 -2.16
CA HIS A 8 -14.90 -4.37 -1.40
C HIS A 8 -15.52 -3.14 -2.09
N LEU A 9 -14.89 -2.62 -3.14
CA LEU A 9 -15.43 -1.54 -3.97
C LEU A 9 -16.38 -2.01 -5.06
N LEU A 10 -16.47 -3.33 -5.33
CA LEU A 10 -17.44 -3.91 -6.25
C LEU A 10 -18.85 -3.87 -5.67
N ASP A 11 -19.84 -3.81 -6.55
CA ASP A 11 -21.25 -3.92 -6.21
C ASP A 11 -21.78 -5.35 -6.39
N ILE A 12 -23.01 -5.55 -5.92
CA ILE A 12 -23.70 -6.85 -5.96
C ILE A 12 -23.86 -7.41 -7.39
N GLU A 13 -23.98 -6.53 -8.39
CA GLU A 13 -24.13 -6.93 -9.80
C GLU A 13 -22.81 -7.51 -10.34
N ALA A 14 -21.69 -6.84 -10.05
CA ALA A 14 -20.37 -7.34 -10.38
C ALA A 14 -20.06 -8.67 -9.67
N TYR A 15 -20.43 -8.81 -8.39
CA TYR A 15 -20.28 -10.09 -7.68
C TYR A 15 -21.14 -11.19 -8.28
N SER A 16 -22.36 -10.88 -8.71
CA SER A 16 -23.24 -11.85 -9.38
C SER A 16 -22.63 -12.35 -10.69
N PHE A 17 -22.03 -11.44 -11.47
CA PHE A 17 -21.28 -11.81 -12.68
C PHE A 17 -20.08 -12.69 -12.35
N LEU A 18 -19.28 -12.33 -11.34
CA LEU A 18 -18.11 -13.12 -10.95
C LEU A 18 -18.48 -14.50 -10.43
N ASN A 19 -19.56 -14.62 -9.65
CA ASN A 19 -20.05 -15.90 -9.13
C ASN A 19 -20.47 -16.84 -10.27
N ALA A 20 -21.19 -16.32 -11.28
CA ALA A 20 -21.53 -17.08 -12.48
C ALA A 20 -20.29 -17.42 -13.33
N ALA A 21 -19.35 -16.49 -13.47
CA ALA A 21 -18.12 -16.71 -14.21
C ALA A 21 -17.22 -17.78 -13.56
N MET A 22 -17.24 -17.91 -12.22
CA MET A 22 -16.52 -18.95 -11.49
C MET A 22 -17.05 -20.36 -11.74
N GLU A 23 -18.28 -20.51 -12.25
CA GLU A 23 -18.87 -21.82 -12.57
C GLU A 23 -18.51 -22.30 -13.98
N SER A 24 -17.93 -21.43 -14.81
CA SER A 24 -17.47 -21.80 -16.14
C SER A 24 -16.26 -22.74 -16.10
N GLU A 25 -16.23 -23.76 -16.94
CA GLU A 25 -15.07 -24.66 -17.08
C GLU A 25 -13.79 -23.91 -17.51
N LEU A 26 -13.95 -22.78 -18.19
CA LEU A 26 -12.85 -21.93 -18.66
C LEU A 26 -12.49 -20.82 -17.68
N ALA A 27 -13.05 -20.82 -16.47
CA ALA A 27 -12.78 -19.80 -15.47
C ALA A 27 -11.28 -19.82 -15.06
N PRO A 28 -10.58 -18.67 -15.14
CA PRO A 28 -9.22 -18.60 -14.61
C PRO A 28 -9.25 -18.64 -13.08
N ILE A 29 -8.12 -18.97 -12.46
CA ILE A 29 -7.93 -18.76 -11.01
C ILE A 29 -8.15 -17.28 -10.70
N MET A 30 -9.14 -17.00 -9.85
CA MET A 30 -9.46 -15.66 -9.35
C MET A 30 -8.83 -15.44 -7.98
N ILE A 31 -8.13 -14.33 -7.82
CA ILE A 31 -7.51 -13.91 -6.56
C ILE A 31 -8.07 -12.54 -6.21
N PHE A 32 -8.73 -12.46 -5.06
CA PHE A 32 -9.31 -11.22 -4.55
C PHE A 32 -8.49 -10.70 -3.36
N ALA A 33 -8.24 -9.40 -3.33
CA ALA A 33 -7.62 -8.74 -2.19
C ALA A 33 -8.54 -7.68 -1.58
N SER A 34 -8.58 -7.62 -0.25
CA SER A 34 -9.33 -6.62 0.49
C SER A 34 -8.55 -6.21 1.74
N ASN A 35 -8.51 -4.91 2.00
CA ASN A 35 -7.98 -4.32 3.22
C ASN A 35 -9.11 -3.94 4.21
N ARG A 36 -10.37 -4.29 3.92
CA ARG A 36 -11.53 -4.05 4.80
C ARG A 36 -11.90 -5.31 5.56
N GLY A 37 -12.17 -5.17 6.87
CA GLY A 37 -12.64 -6.25 7.74
C GLY A 37 -14.11 -6.57 7.52
N ILE A 38 -15.02 -5.77 8.08
CA ILE A 38 -16.46 -5.85 7.82
C ILE A 38 -16.86 -4.58 7.10
N THR A 39 -17.59 -4.69 5.99
CA THR A 39 -18.10 -3.54 5.26
C THR A 39 -19.38 -3.88 4.52
N ARG A 40 -20.07 -2.85 4.02
CA ARG A 40 -21.34 -2.99 3.31
C ARG A 40 -21.09 -3.48 1.89
N VAL A 41 -21.85 -4.49 1.43
CA VAL A 41 -21.85 -4.89 0.03
C VAL A 41 -22.53 -3.78 -0.77
N ARG A 42 -21.80 -3.13 -1.67
CA ARG A 42 -22.32 -1.98 -2.42
C ARG A 42 -23.52 -2.39 -3.26
N GLY A 43 -24.55 -1.53 -3.29
CA GLY A 43 -25.84 -1.83 -3.92
C GLY A 43 -26.85 -2.56 -3.01
N THR A 44 -26.48 -2.95 -1.78
CA THR A 44 -27.39 -3.59 -0.81
C THR A 44 -27.27 -2.95 0.56
N ASP A 45 -28.19 -3.16 1.50
CA ASP A 45 -28.05 -2.73 2.91
C ASP A 45 -27.32 -3.76 3.80
N ILE A 46 -26.76 -4.81 3.20
CA ILE A 46 -26.16 -5.94 3.92
C ILE A 46 -24.67 -5.65 4.19
N THR A 47 -24.24 -5.90 5.43
CA THR A 47 -22.83 -5.90 5.83
C THR A 47 -22.27 -7.32 5.86
N SER A 48 -21.09 -7.50 5.30
CA SER A 48 -20.42 -8.80 5.24
C SER A 48 -18.89 -8.67 5.44
N PRO A 49 -18.21 -9.77 5.79
CA PRO A 49 -16.76 -9.81 5.78
C PRO A 49 -16.21 -9.42 4.40
N HIS A 50 -15.24 -8.52 4.39
CA HIS A 50 -14.56 -8.00 3.21
C HIS A 50 -15.45 -7.33 2.16
N GLY A 51 -16.74 -7.10 2.44
CA GLY A 51 -17.69 -6.53 1.49
C GLY A 51 -18.06 -7.49 0.35
N ILE A 52 -17.88 -8.80 0.57
CA ILE A 52 -18.18 -9.87 -0.38
C ILE A 52 -19.49 -10.55 0.05
N PRO A 53 -20.42 -10.87 -0.87
CA PRO A 53 -21.61 -11.66 -0.56
C PRO A 53 -21.27 -13.00 0.12
N LEU A 54 -22.05 -13.43 1.11
CA LEU A 54 -21.75 -14.61 1.93
C LEU A 54 -21.70 -15.90 1.10
N ASP A 55 -22.55 -16.03 0.09
CA ASP A 55 -22.60 -17.15 -0.85
C ASP A 55 -21.29 -17.30 -1.64
N MET A 56 -20.67 -16.19 -2.01
CA MET A 56 -19.37 -16.21 -2.69
C MET A 56 -18.23 -16.44 -1.70
N LEU A 57 -18.32 -15.85 -0.50
CA LEU A 57 -17.32 -16.00 0.57
C LEU A 57 -17.14 -17.46 1.00
N ASP A 58 -18.25 -18.21 1.12
CA ASP A 58 -18.24 -19.64 1.49
C ASP A 58 -17.51 -20.54 0.48
N ARG A 59 -17.36 -20.06 -0.78
CA ARG A 59 -16.66 -20.77 -1.86
C ARG A 59 -15.17 -20.41 -1.95
N MET A 60 -14.69 -19.47 -1.13
CA MET A 60 -13.35 -18.91 -1.22
C MET A 60 -12.41 -19.45 -0.13
N LEU A 61 -11.13 -19.62 -0.49
CA LEU A 61 -10.06 -19.83 0.48
C LEU A 61 -9.49 -18.49 0.93
N ILE A 62 -9.65 -18.17 2.22
CA ILE A 62 -9.17 -16.92 2.79
C ILE A 62 -7.74 -17.10 3.33
N ILE A 63 -6.80 -16.31 2.80
CA ILE A 63 -5.41 -16.26 3.27
C ILE A 63 -5.19 -14.90 3.93
N SER A 64 -4.85 -14.89 5.23
CA SER A 64 -4.56 -13.66 5.95
C SER A 64 -3.06 -13.32 5.90
N THR A 65 -2.75 -12.09 5.48
CA THR A 65 -1.39 -11.55 5.55
C THR A 65 -1.15 -10.89 6.91
N ARG A 66 0.09 -10.92 7.38
CA ARG A 66 0.50 -10.25 8.63
C ARG A 66 1.35 -9.01 8.29
N PRO A 67 1.33 -7.97 9.14
CA PRO A 67 2.26 -6.87 9.00
C PRO A 67 3.71 -7.34 9.06
N TYR A 68 4.57 -6.73 8.26
CA TYR A 68 6.00 -7.00 8.28
C TYR A 68 6.66 -6.51 9.58
N THR A 69 7.67 -7.25 10.02
CA THR A 69 8.58 -6.87 11.09
C THR A 69 9.60 -5.83 10.62
N LYS A 70 10.30 -5.16 11.54
CA LYS A 70 11.35 -4.18 11.22
C LYS A 70 12.44 -4.78 10.31
N ASP A 71 12.85 -6.01 10.59
CA ASP A 71 13.90 -6.70 9.83
C ASP A 71 13.44 -7.06 8.41
N GLU A 72 12.18 -7.48 8.25
CA GLU A 72 11.58 -7.72 6.94
C GLU A 72 11.44 -6.42 6.13
N ILE A 73 11.01 -5.33 6.77
CA ILE A 73 10.94 -4.00 6.13
C ILE A 73 12.31 -3.58 5.62
N ARG A 74 13.36 -3.68 6.46
CA ARG A 74 14.73 -3.40 6.06
C ARG A 74 15.10 -4.23 4.84
N LYS A 75 14.81 -5.54 4.87
CA LYS A 75 15.20 -6.43 3.79
C LYS A 75 14.51 -6.09 2.47
N ILE A 76 13.23 -5.72 2.52
CA ILE A 76 12.49 -5.28 1.36
C ILE A 76 13.09 -3.98 0.79
N LEU A 77 13.45 -3.02 1.65
CA LEU A 77 14.10 -1.78 1.22
C LEU A 77 15.47 -2.03 0.59
N GLU A 78 16.28 -2.94 1.13
CA GLU A 78 17.55 -3.35 0.51
C GLU A 78 17.35 -3.94 -0.89
N ILE A 79 16.34 -4.80 -1.06
CA ILE A 79 16.03 -5.41 -2.35
C ILE A 79 15.60 -4.31 -3.34
N ARG A 80 14.72 -3.40 -2.92
CA ARG A 80 14.23 -2.28 -3.75
C ARG A 80 15.34 -1.32 -4.15
N ALA A 81 16.18 -0.91 -3.21
CA ALA A 81 17.33 -0.06 -3.50
C ALA A 81 18.26 -0.70 -4.54
N ARG A 82 18.50 -2.02 -4.42
CA ARG A 82 19.30 -2.78 -5.39
C ARG A 82 18.62 -2.87 -6.76
N GLU A 83 17.32 -3.14 -6.81
CA GLU A 83 16.54 -3.19 -8.07
C GLU A 83 16.54 -1.84 -8.80
N GLU A 84 16.41 -0.74 -8.06
CA GLU A 84 16.44 0.63 -8.59
C GLU A 84 17.86 1.15 -8.86
N GLY A 85 18.90 0.39 -8.51
CA GLY A 85 20.30 0.81 -8.68
C GLY A 85 20.75 1.94 -7.75
N VAL A 86 20.01 2.18 -6.67
CA VAL A 86 20.27 3.22 -5.68
C VAL A 86 21.29 2.72 -4.66
N LYS A 87 22.46 3.36 -4.59
CA LYS A 87 23.43 3.14 -3.51
C LYS A 87 23.01 3.95 -2.30
N ILE A 88 22.98 3.33 -1.13
CA ILE A 88 22.49 3.95 0.10
C ILE A 88 23.37 3.57 1.27
N SER A 89 23.71 4.55 2.10
CA SER A 89 24.51 4.34 3.31
C SER A 89 23.73 3.53 4.34
N LYS A 90 24.43 2.85 5.25
CA LYS A 90 23.79 2.02 6.29
C LYS A 90 22.89 2.85 7.19
N GLU A 91 23.33 4.05 7.55
CA GLU A 91 22.60 4.98 8.42
C GLU A 91 21.33 5.50 7.72
N ALA A 92 21.41 5.76 6.41
CA ALA A 92 20.24 6.16 5.63
C ALA A 92 19.22 5.01 5.50
N MET A 93 19.69 3.77 5.34
CA MET A 93 18.84 2.58 5.33
C MET A 93 18.17 2.34 6.69
N ASP A 94 18.89 2.52 7.80
CA ASP A 94 18.33 2.43 9.16
C ASP A 94 17.18 3.42 9.33
N LYS A 95 17.39 4.66 8.90
CA LYS A 95 16.37 5.72 8.96
C LYS A 95 15.15 5.44 8.09
N LEU A 96 15.33 5.00 6.83
CA LEU A 96 14.21 4.59 5.98
C LEU A 96 13.43 3.41 6.56
N THR A 97 14.12 2.48 7.22
CA THR A 97 13.49 1.36 7.92
C THR A 97 12.61 1.86 9.06
N GLU A 98 13.10 2.81 9.87
CA GLU A 98 12.33 3.43 10.95
C GLU A 98 11.10 4.18 10.41
N ILE A 99 11.26 4.93 9.32
CA ILE A 99 10.14 5.59 8.63
C ILE A 99 9.11 4.54 8.17
N GLY A 100 9.56 3.42 7.60
CA GLY A 100 8.69 2.33 7.15
C GLY A 100 7.87 1.70 8.28
N VAL A 101 8.43 1.62 9.49
CA VAL A 101 7.74 1.13 10.69
C VAL A 101 6.72 2.16 11.21
N GLN A 102 7.07 3.46 11.22
CA GLN A 102 6.19 4.52 11.75
C GLN A 102 5.03 4.88 10.81
N SER A 103 5.28 4.80 9.50
CA SER A 103 4.35 5.20 8.44
C SER A 103 3.82 3.97 7.67
N THR A 104 4.28 3.77 6.42
CA THR A 104 3.97 2.60 5.61
C THR A 104 5.20 2.18 4.80
N LEU A 105 5.34 0.89 4.52
CA LEU A 105 6.38 0.38 3.63
C LEU A 105 6.35 1.05 2.25
N ARG A 106 5.15 1.30 1.70
CA ARG A 106 4.98 1.98 0.41
C ARG A 106 5.63 3.36 0.42
N TYR A 107 5.38 4.13 1.48
CA TYR A 107 5.95 5.47 1.62
C TYR A 107 7.49 5.42 1.76
N ALA A 108 8.02 4.49 2.56
CA ALA A 108 9.48 4.32 2.69
C ALA A 108 10.16 3.95 1.36
N VAL A 109 9.53 3.07 0.56
CA VAL A 109 10.02 2.73 -0.79
C VAL A 109 9.96 3.94 -1.71
N GLN A 110 8.85 4.69 -1.71
CA GLN A 110 8.69 5.90 -2.52
C GLN A 110 9.70 7.00 -2.18
N LEU A 111 10.29 7.02 -0.98
CA LEU A 111 11.34 7.96 -0.60
C LEU A 111 12.71 7.62 -1.19
N LEU A 112 12.96 6.39 -1.64
CA LEU A 112 14.26 5.99 -2.21
C LEU A 112 14.63 6.84 -3.43
N THR A 113 13.72 6.95 -4.39
CA THR A 113 13.92 7.72 -5.63
C THR A 113 14.20 9.21 -5.38
N PRO A 114 13.37 9.97 -4.64
CA PRO A 114 13.63 11.39 -4.39
C PRO A 114 14.89 11.62 -3.53
N SER A 115 15.23 10.70 -2.61
CA SER A 115 16.50 10.77 -1.89
C SER A 115 17.70 10.54 -2.82
N TYR A 116 17.59 9.63 -3.79
CA TYR A 116 18.61 9.43 -4.80
C TYR A 116 18.78 10.65 -5.72
N GLU A 117 17.68 11.23 -6.21
CA GLU A 117 17.74 12.44 -7.04
C GLU A 117 18.33 13.64 -6.27
N THR A 118 18.05 13.74 -4.96
CA THR A 118 18.67 14.77 -4.10
C THR A 118 20.18 14.57 -4.00
N ALA A 119 20.65 13.34 -3.76
CA ALA A 119 22.08 13.04 -3.71
C ALA A 119 22.76 13.35 -5.05
N LYS A 120 22.12 12.97 -6.15
CA LYS A 120 22.61 13.18 -7.51
C LYS A 120 22.68 14.67 -7.89
N ALA A 121 21.71 15.46 -7.44
CA ALA A 121 21.73 16.92 -7.62
C ALA A 121 22.94 17.58 -6.92
N GLU A 122 23.43 16.99 -5.83
CA GLU A 122 24.66 17.39 -5.14
C GLU A 122 25.93 16.71 -5.69
N GLY A 123 25.83 15.95 -6.78
CA GLY A 123 26.94 15.24 -7.41
C GLY A 123 27.39 13.97 -6.67
N ARG A 124 26.57 13.43 -5.77
CA ARG A 124 26.83 12.19 -5.03
C ARG A 124 26.01 11.04 -5.60
N ASP A 125 26.65 9.88 -5.74
CA ASP A 125 25.98 8.63 -6.18
C ASP A 125 25.46 7.78 -5.02
N GLU A 126 25.80 8.13 -3.78
CA GLU A 126 25.36 7.42 -2.57
C GLU A 126 24.43 8.30 -1.73
N VAL A 127 23.26 7.74 -1.40
CA VAL A 127 22.23 8.36 -0.57
C VAL A 127 22.67 8.35 0.88
N SER A 128 22.67 9.54 1.49
CA SER A 128 22.98 9.77 2.89
C SER A 128 21.71 10.10 3.69
N VAL A 129 21.83 10.16 5.01
CA VAL A 129 20.74 10.54 5.92
C VAL A 129 20.16 11.92 5.57
N LYS A 130 20.99 12.87 5.11
CA LYS A 130 20.56 14.22 4.74
C LYS A 130 19.60 14.22 3.56
N ASP A 131 19.80 13.33 2.60
CA ASP A 131 18.95 13.19 1.42
C ASP A 131 17.59 12.60 1.77
N VAL A 132 17.58 11.66 2.73
CA VAL A 132 16.35 11.10 3.30
C VAL A 132 15.57 12.17 4.08
N ASP A 133 16.25 12.98 4.89
CA ASP A 133 15.63 14.12 5.59
C ASP A 133 15.06 15.15 4.63
N ARG A 134 15.81 15.45 3.55
CA ARG A 134 15.36 16.39 2.54
C ARG A 134 14.10 15.88 1.85
N ALA A 135 14.09 14.61 1.41
CA ALA A 135 12.91 13.99 0.83
C ALA A 135 11.72 13.97 1.81
N LEU A 136 11.96 13.65 3.08
CA LEU A 136 10.93 13.64 4.13
C LEU A 136 10.30 15.02 4.37
N SER A 137 11.09 16.09 4.22
CA SER A 137 10.62 17.47 4.35
C SER A 137 9.74 17.93 3.18
N LEU A 138 9.93 17.35 1.99
CA LEU A 138 9.23 17.72 0.76
C LEU A 138 8.00 16.86 0.51
N PHE A 139 8.08 15.57 0.80
CA PHE A 139 7.01 14.61 0.54
C PHE A 139 6.35 14.23 1.86
N SER A 140 5.07 14.56 2.02
CA SER A 140 4.28 14.16 3.19
C SER A 140 3.73 12.75 3.03
N ASP A 141 3.69 11.98 4.11
CA ASP A 141 2.86 10.77 4.15
C ASP A 141 1.40 11.15 4.44
N VAL A 142 0.50 10.16 4.32
CA VAL A 142 -0.95 10.37 4.48
C VAL A 142 -1.29 10.91 5.88
N LYS A 143 -0.63 10.44 6.94
CA LYS A 143 -0.94 10.90 8.31
C LYS A 143 -0.60 12.38 8.48
N ARG A 144 0.63 12.79 8.13
CA ARG A 144 1.05 14.20 8.17
C ARG A 144 0.18 15.08 7.27
N SER A 145 -0.22 14.57 6.10
CA SER A 145 -1.09 15.32 5.19
C SER A 145 -2.47 15.58 5.80
N VAL A 146 -3.07 14.58 6.46
CA VAL A 146 -4.34 14.74 7.17
C VAL A 146 -4.22 15.68 8.37
N GLU A 147 -3.12 15.63 9.11
CA GLU A 147 -2.85 16.56 10.22
C GLU A 147 -2.74 18.01 9.74
N GLU A 148 -2.01 18.27 8.66
CA GLU A 148 -1.92 19.60 8.06
C GLU A 148 -3.28 20.09 7.54
N LEU A 149 -4.05 19.23 6.89
CA LEU A 149 -5.41 19.57 6.45
C LEU A 149 -6.30 19.97 7.64
N ASN A 150 -6.22 19.24 8.75
CA ASN A 150 -7.00 19.55 9.95
C ASN A 150 -6.59 20.88 10.60
N LYS A 151 -5.30 21.26 10.57
CA LYS A 151 -4.83 22.56 11.10
C LYS A 151 -5.41 23.74 10.33
N TRP A 152 -5.56 23.60 9.01
CA TRP A 152 -6.04 24.66 8.12
C TRP A 152 -7.51 24.50 7.73
N LYS A 153 -8.26 23.64 8.44
CA LYS A 153 -9.64 23.28 8.12
C LYS A 153 -10.54 24.48 7.84
N GLU A 154 -10.39 25.57 8.60
CA GLU A 154 -11.18 26.80 8.45
C GLU A 154 -10.96 27.54 7.10
N LYS A 155 -9.85 27.25 6.40
CA LYS A 155 -9.55 27.82 5.08
C LYS A 155 -9.99 26.91 3.93
N PHE A 156 -10.38 25.67 4.21
CA PHE A 156 -10.88 24.75 3.21
C PHE A 156 -12.40 24.90 3.05
N MET A 157 -12.90 24.70 1.82
CA MET A 157 -14.31 24.96 1.49
C MET A 157 -15.31 23.93 2.07
N TYR A 158 -14.84 22.83 2.67
CA TYR A 158 -15.69 21.75 3.21
C TYR A 158 -15.04 21.06 4.41
#